data_AF-A0A1Z4VRE1-F1
#
_entry.id   AF-A0A1Z4VRE1-F1
#
_cell.length_a   1.000
_cell.length_b   1.000
_cell.length_c   1.000
_cell.angle_alpha   90.00
_cell.angle_beta   90.00
_cell.angle_gamma   90.00
#
_symmetry.space_group_name_H-M   'P 1'
#
loop_
_entity.id
_entity.type
_entity.pdbx_description
1 polymer ?
#
loop_
_entity_poly.entity_id
_entity_poly.type
_entity_poly.pdbx_seq_one_letter_code
_entity_poly.pdbx_strand_id
1 'polypeptide(L)'
;MTEISKDIITDGKYVELKYKVIDVKTDSVLTEIEYPLGYVQGVNEVLAPAVMQKLEGRAAGDTIEVPIDCNQLYGPRDESLVITENINNVPEEYREVGTAILMENDRGQTKSFLVTRIAGDYITIDGNNPLCGRQVIFKLEVLTVRDATEEEIEFGGKVEKGPDLSGAGKQVPI
;
A
#
# COMPACT_ATOMS: atom_id res chain seq x y z
N MET A 1 -40.05 9.10 13.52
CA MET A 1 -39.25 8.18 12.68
C MET A 1 -37.88 8.80 12.62
N THR A 2 -36.90 8.23 13.33
CA THR A 2 -35.53 8.76 13.33
C THR A 2 -34.89 8.34 12.02
N GLU A 3 -34.67 9.29 11.11
CA GLU A 3 -33.82 9.09 9.94
C GLU A 3 -32.43 8.71 10.45
N ILE A 4 -32.08 7.43 10.32
CA ILE A 4 -30.69 7.02 10.46
C ILE A 4 -30.03 7.47 9.17
N SER A 5 -29.50 8.70 9.19
CA SER A 5 -28.53 9.16 8.19
C SER A 5 -27.44 8.09 8.11
N LYS A 6 -27.42 7.31 7.03
CA LYS A 6 -26.23 6.55 6.71
C LYS A 6 -25.18 7.57 6.33
N ASP A 7 -24.13 7.69 7.14
CA ASP A 7 -22.99 8.51 6.78
C ASP A 7 -22.32 7.86 5.57
N ILE A 8 -22.52 8.50 4.41
CA ILE A 8 -22.05 8.08 3.10
C ILE A 8 -20.77 8.86 2.77
N ILE A 9 -19.82 8.19 2.12
CA ILE A 9 -18.56 8.76 1.66
C ILE A 9 -18.84 9.73 0.51
N THR A 10 -18.56 11.01 0.77
CA THR A 10 -18.55 12.12 -0.19
C THR A 10 -17.40 13.07 0.18
N ASP A 11 -17.09 14.04 -0.67
CA ASP A 11 -16.04 15.04 -0.40
C ASP A 11 -16.20 15.70 0.98
N GLY A 12 -15.08 15.89 1.68
CA GLY A 12 -15.03 16.47 3.03
C GLY A 12 -15.40 15.51 4.16
N LYS A 13 -15.72 14.25 3.87
CA LYS A 13 -15.91 13.22 4.90
C LYS A 13 -14.57 12.62 5.32
N TYR A 14 -14.40 12.43 6.62
CA TYR A 14 -13.37 11.57 7.19
C TYR A 14 -13.86 10.13 7.15
N VAL A 15 -13.01 9.23 6.66
CA VAL A 15 -13.30 7.82 6.46
C VAL A 15 -12.22 6.98 7.13
N GLU A 16 -12.65 5.98 7.91
CA GLU A 16 -11.78 4.92 8.40
C GLU A 16 -12.14 3.61 7.74
N LEU A 17 -11.14 2.91 7.24
CA LEU A 17 -11.32 1.60 6.63
C LEU A 17 -10.18 0.65 6.95
N LYS A 18 -10.48 -0.64 6.84
CA LYS A 18 -9.48 -1.70 6.73
C LYS A 18 -9.52 -2.25 5.33
N TYR A 19 -8.41 -2.82 4.88
CA TYR A 19 -8.42 -3.54 3.63
C TYR A 19 -7.42 -4.67 3.60
N LYS A 20 -7.69 -5.62 2.70
CA LYS A 20 -6.74 -6.64 2.30
C LYS A 20 -6.63 -6.72 0.79
N VAL A 21 -5.44 -7.07 0.33
CA VAL A 21 -5.13 -7.30 -1.08
C VAL A 21 -4.99 -8.81 -1.28
N ILE A 22 -5.88 -9.38 -2.06
CA ILE A 22 -5.94 -10.82 -2.31
C ILE A 22 -5.49 -11.08 -3.75
N ASP A 23 -4.59 -12.04 -3.94
CA ASP A 23 -4.21 -12.51 -5.27
C ASP A 23 -5.31 -13.40 -5.86
N VAL A 24 -5.83 -13.05 -7.05
CA VAL A 24 -6.92 -13.79 -7.69
C VAL A 24 -6.50 -15.22 -8.09
N LYS A 25 -5.22 -15.41 -8.44
CA LYS A 25 -4.73 -16.70 -8.95
C LYS A 25 -4.53 -17.71 -7.83
N THR A 26 -4.03 -17.26 -6.68
CA THR A 26 -3.68 -18.14 -5.55
C THR A 26 -4.66 -18.06 -4.39
N ASP A 27 -5.61 -17.11 -4.40
CA ASP A 27 -6.51 -16.78 -3.29
C ASP A 27 -5.79 -16.40 -1.98
N SER A 28 -4.49 -16.09 -2.08
CA SER A 28 -3.65 -15.74 -0.93
C SER A 28 -3.74 -14.25 -0.63
N VAL A 29 -3.80 -13.91 0.67
CA VAL A 29 -3.66 -12.53 1.13
C VAL A 29 -2.21 -12.08 0.95
N LEU A 30 -2.00 -11.08 0.10
CA LEU A 30 -0.69 -10.46 -0.16
C LEU A 30 -0.39 -9.35 0.84
N THR A 31 -1.42 -8.65 1.30
CA THR A 31 -1.30 -7.55 2.25
C THR A 31 -2.60 -7.45 3.05
N GLU A 32 -2.48 -7.18 4.34
CA GLU A 32 -3.61 -6.94 5.24
C GLU A 32 -3.27 -5.76 6.14
N ILE A 33 -4.14 -4.75 6.13
CA ILE A 33 -4.03 -3.58 6.98
C ILE A 33 -5.04 -3.71 8.11
N GLU A 34 -4.57 -4.19 9.25
CA GLU A 34 -5.41 -4.44 10.44
C GLU A 34 -5.68 -3.17 11.24
N TYR A 35 -4.75 -2.20 11.22
CA TYR A 35 -4.92 -0.89 11.83
C TYR A 35 -5.66 0.02 10.85
N PRO A 36 -6.86 0.55 11.22
CA PRO A 36 -7.67 1.34 10.30
C PRO A 36 -6.89 2.50 9.68
N LEU A 37 -6.93 2.57 8.36
CA LEU A 37 -6.45 3.71 7.60
C LEU A 37 -7.52 4.80 7.64
N GLY A 38 -7.14 5.98 8.14
CA GLY A 38 -7.99 7.16 8.18
C GLY A 38 -7.59 8.18 7.11
N TYR A 39 -8.54 8.69 6.34
CA TYR A 39 -8.29 9.70 5.30
C TYR A 39 -9.47 10.66 5.13
N VAL A 40 -9.27 11.76 4.40
CA VAL A 40 -10.34 12.71 4.04
C VAL A 40 -10.65 12.63 2.55
N GLN A 41 -11.89 12.27 2.22
CA GLN A 41 -12.34 12.14 0.83
C GLN A 41 -12.26 13.49 0.10
N GLY A 42 -11.69 13.47 -1.11
CA GLY A 42 -11.53 14.65 -1.96
C GLY A 42 -10.31 15.52 -1.63
N VAL A 43 -9.57 15.21 -0.55
CA VAL A 43 -8.37 15.96 -0.15
C VAL A 43 -7.09 15.20 -0.53
N ASN A 44 -7.01 13.92 -0.19
CA ASN A 44 -5.84 13.10 -0.49
C ASN A 44 -6.18 11.73 -1.09
N GLU A 45 -5.29 11.26 -1.97
CA GLU A 45 -5.34 9.91 -2.51
C GLU A 45 -4.46 9.00 -1.64
N VAL A 46 -5.09 8.18 -0.80
CA VAL A 46 -4.39 7.22 0.07
C VAL A 46 -4.33 5.81 -0.52
N LEU A 47 -5.16 5.54 -1.54
CA LEU A 47 -5.24 4.27 -2.26
C LEU A 47 -5.24 4.54 -3.77
N ALA A 48 -5.08 3.48 -4.56
CA ALA A 48 -5.12 3.58 -6.02
C ALA A 48 -6.42 4.28 -6.49
N PRO A 49 -6.39 5.16 -7.50
CA PRO A 49 -7.56 5.94 -7.93
C PRO A 49 -8.81 5.10 -8.23
N ALA A 50 -8.62 3.92 -8.84
CA ALA A 50 -9.71 2.99 -9.12
C ALA A 50 -10.42 2.48 -7.84
N VAL A 51 -9.69 2.35 -6.73
CA VAL A 51 -10.26 1.96 -5.42
C VAL A 51 -10.99 3.15 -4.80
N MET A 52 -10.38 4.34 -4.81
CA MET A 52 -10.98 5.56 -4.28
C MET A 52 -12.32 5.86 -4.93
N GLN A 53 -12.43 5.73 -6.26
CA GLN A 53 -13.68 5.91 -6.98
C GLN A 53 -14.79 4.93 -6.56
N LYS A 54 -14.45 3.71 -6.12
CA LYS A 54 -15.43 2.70 -5.70
C LYS A 54 -15.89 2.86 -4.25
N LEU A 55 -15.12 3.60 -3.45
CA LEU A 55 -15.47 3.99 -2.08
C LEU A 55 -16.48 5.14 -2.06
N GLU A 56 -16.45 6.04 -3.05
CA GLU A 56 -17.44 7.11 -3.16
C GLU A 56 -18.87 6.56 -3.18
N GLY A 57 -19.75 7.14 -2.36
CA GLY A 57 -21.14 6.69 -2.23
C GLY A 57 -21.35 5.46 -1.32
N ARG A 58 -20.29 4.87 -0.75
CA ARG A 58 -20.41 3.78 0.24
C ARG A 58 -20.67 4.32 1.63
N ALA A 59 -21.25 3.51 2.51
CA ALA A 59 -21.57 3.89 3.87
C ALA A 59 -20.71 3.15 4.89
N ALA A 60 -20.66 3.67 6.12
CA ALA A 60 -20.10 2.92 7.26
C ALA A 60 -20.77 1.54 7.40
N GLY A 61 -19.96 0.51 7.61
CA GLY A 61 -20.36 -0.90 7.65
C GLY A 61 -20.38 -1.60 6.29
N ASP A 62 -20.22 -0.89 5.17
CA ASP A 62 -20.14 -1.54 3.86
C ASP A 62 -18.81 -2.29 3.70
N THR A 63 -18.88 -3.49 3.12
CA THR A 63 -17.72 -4.20 2.59
C THR A 63 -17.79 -4.20 1.08
N ILE A 64 -16.71 -3.80 0.41
CA ILE A 64 -16.62 -3.78 -1.05
C ILE A 64 -15.40 -4.56 -1.54
N GLU A 65 -15.52 -5.11 -2.74
CA GLU A 65 -14.42 -5.76 -3.44
C GLU A 65 -14.16 -5.01 -4.74
N VAL A 66 -12.91 -4.58 -4.93
CA VAL A 66 -12.46 -3.84 -6.10
C VAL A 66 -11.39 -4.65 -6.80
N PRO A 67 -11.69 -5.27 -7.96
CA PRO A 67 -10.69 -5.95 -8.76
C PRO A 67 -9.76 -4.92 -9.40
N ILE A 68 -8.46 -5.16 -9.30
CA ILE A 68 -7.40 -4.31 -9.85
C ILE A 68 -6.50 -5.16 -10.73
N ASP A 69 -6.35 -4.72 -11.98
CA ASP A 69 -5.32 -5.22 -12.88
C ASP A 69 -4.02 -4.50 -12.56
N CYS A 70 -3.08 -5.18 -11.92
CA CYS A 70 -1.80 -4.58 -11.54
C CYS A 70 -0.98 -4.15 -12.76
N ASN A 71 -1.27 -4.66 -13.96
CA ASN A 71 -0.61 -4.19 -15.18
C ASN A 71 -0.97 -2.73 -15.51
N GLN A 72 -2.15 -2.25 -15.09
CA GLN A 72 -2.54 -0.85 -15.29
C GLN A 72 -1.80 0.10 -14.33
N LEU A 73 -1.36 -0.40 -13.18
CA LEU A 73 -0.67 0.39 -12.15
C LEU A 73 0.86 0.33 -12.29
N TYR A 74 1.39 -0.87 -12.51
CA TYR A 74 2.85 -1.12 -12.51
C TYR A 74 3.39 -1.48 -13.89
N GLY A 75 2.54 -1.53 -14.91
CA GLY A 75 2.89 -2.02 -16.23
C GLY A 75 2.86 -3.55 -16.31
N PRO A 76 2.85 -4.09 -17.55
CA PRO A 76 3.00 -5.52 -17.75
C PRO A 76 4.36 -6.00 -17.23
N ARG A 77 4.41 -7.27 -16.85
CA ARG A 77 5.66 -7.94 -16.54
C ARG A 77 6.57 -7.94 -17.77
N ASP A 78 7.80 -7.50 -17.60
CA ASP A 78 8.84 -7.50 -18.61
C ASP A 78 9.83 -8.64 -18.34
N GLU A 79 9.76 -9.68 -19.17
CA GLU A 79 10.63 -10.85 -19.06
C GLU A 79 12.11 -10.53 -19.37
N SER A 80 12.41 -9.39 -20.00
CA SER A 80 13.80 -8.95 -20.19
C SER A 80 14.46 -8.49 -18.87
N LEU A 81 13.67 -8.25 -17.83
CA LEU A 81 14.13 -7.93 -16.47
C LEU A 81 14.29 -9.17 -15.59
N VAL A 82 14.10 -10.36 -16.14
CA VAL A 82 14.28 -11.63 -15.42
C VAL A 82 15.60 -12.23 -15.86
N ILE A 83 16.54 -12.32 -14.92
CA ILE A 83 17.91 -12.77 -15.20
C ILE A 83 18.17 -14.02 -14.37
N THR A 84 18.67 -15.07 -15.00
CA THR A 84 19.12 -16.28 -14.31
C THR A 84 20.59 -16.47 -14.55
N GLU A 85 21.36 -16.56 -13.47
CA GLU A 85 22.81 -16.65 -13.49
C GLU A 85 23.31 -17.83 -12.68
N ASN A 86 24.56 -18.23 -12.93
CA ASN A 86 25.21 -19.18 -12.05
C ASN A 86 25.47 -18.52 -10.70
N ILE A 87 25.10 -19.20 -9.61
CA ILE A 87 25.19 -18.65 -8.25
C ILE A 87 26.63 -18.25 -7.89
N ASN A 88 27.64 -18.91 -8.47
CA ASN A 88 29.05 -18.58 -8.22
C ASN A 88 29.47 -17.23 -8.83
N ASN A 89 28.73 -16.71 -9.81
CA ASN A 89 28.97 -15.39 -10.40
C ASN A 89 28.37 -14.25 -9.56
N VAL A 90 27.53 -14.57 -8.56
CA VAL A 90 26.84 -13.58 -7.71
C VAL A 90 27.55 -13.49 -6.35
N PRO A 91 27.83 -12.29 -5.81
CA PRO A 91 28.39 -12.14 -4.46
C PRO A 91 27.56 -12.86 -3.38
N GLU A 92 28.23 -13.44 -2.38
CA GLU A 92 27.57 -14.26 -1.35
C GLU A 92 26.46 -13.53 -0.58
N GLU A 93 26.65 -12.23 -0.32
CA GLU A 93 25.66 -11.37 0.35
C GLU A 93 24.31 -11.26 -0.38
N TYR A 94 24.27 -11.59 -1.68
CA TYR A 94 23.05 -11.59 -2.48
C TYR A 94 22.47 -12.99 -2.73
N ARG A 95 23.05 -14.06 -2.19
CA ARG A 95 22.63 -15.46 -2.44
C ARG A 95 21.50 -15.92 -1.52
N GLU A 96 20.54 -15.05 -1.25
CA GLU A 96 19.37 -15.35 -0.42
C GLU A 96 18.09 -14.88 -1.13
N VAL A 97 17.05 -15.73 -1.10
CA VAL A 97 15.75 -15.38 -1.69
C VAL A 97 15.12 -14.24 -0.88
N GLY A 98 14.63 -13.22 -1.59
CA GLY A 98 14.12 -11.99 -0.99
C GLY A 98 15.17 -10.88 -0.87
N THR A 99 16.45 -11.16 -1.14
CA THR A 99 17.48 -10.11 -1.15
C THR A 99 17.27 -9.17 -2.33
N ALA A 100 17.31 -7.86 -2.05
CA ALA A 100 17.26 -6.81 -3.06
C ALA A 100 18.68 -6.43 -3.49
N ILE A 101 18.90 -6.35 -4.80
CA ILE A 101 20.16 -5.99 -5.43
C ILE A 101 19.95 -4.70 -6.21
N LEU A 102 20.75 -3.67 -5.94
CA LEU A 102 20.75 -2.46 -6.75
C LEU A 102 21.75 -2.63 -7.89
N MET A 103 21.25 -2.60 -9.13
CA MET A 103 22.08 -2.70 -10.34
C MET A 103 22.11 -1.36 -11.06
N GLU A 104 23.26 -1.02 -11.62
CA GLU A 104 23.44 0.17 -12.45
C GLU A 104 23.70 -0.27 -13.89
N ASN A 105 23.01 0.35 -14.87
CA ASN A 105 23.26 0.12 -16.29
C ASN A 105 24.38 1.03 -16.83
N ASP A 106 24.82 0.79 -18.07
CA ASP A 106 25.90 1.57 -18.73
C ASP A 106 25.60 3.09 -18.86
N ARG A 107 24.36 3.52 -18.61
CA ARG A 107 23.93 4.93 -18.63
C ARG A 107 23.93 5.55 -17.23
N GLY A 108 24.40 4.84 -16.21
CA GLY A 108 24.37 5.27 -14.81
C GLY A 108 22.98 5.23 -14.18
N GLN A 109 22.01 4.55 -14.79
CA GLN A 109 20.67 4.42 -14.24
C GLN A 109 20.63 3.21 -13.32
N THR A 110 20.15 3.41 -12.10
CA THR A 110 20.00 2.33 -11.13
C THR A 110 18.62 1.70 -11.17
N LYS A 111 18.55 0.39 -10.93
CA LYS A 111 17.32 -0.39 -10.83
C LYS A 111 17.49 -1.48 -9.79
N SER A 112 16.46 -1.69 -8.97
CA SER A 112 16.44 -2.77 -7.99
C SER A 112 15.92 -4.07 -8.61
N PHE A 113 16.60 -5.17 -8.30
CA PHE A 113 16.21 -6.52 -8.63
C PHE A 113 16.02 -7.32 -7.33
N LEU A 114 15.04 -8.21 -7.31
CA LEU A 114 14.77 -9.11 -6.19
C LEU A 114 15.23 -10.53 -6.54
N VAL A 115 15.97 -11.18 -5.63
CA VAL A 115 16.24 -12.62 -5.76
C VAL A 115 14.94 -13.38 -5.54
N THR A 116 14.40 -13.98 -6.59
CA THR A 116 13.08 -14.66 -6.54
C THR A 116 13.21 -16.16 -6.38
N ARG A 117 14.35 -16.74 -6.76
CA ARG A 117 14.55 -18.19 -6.70
C ARG A 117 16.03 -18.56 -6.68
N ILE A 118 16.37 -19.57 -5.89
CA ILE A 118 17.65 -20.27 -5.95
C ILE A 118 17.34 -21.76 -6.14
N ALA A 119 17.94 -22.39 -7.15
CA ALA A 119 17.73 -23.79 -7.47
C ALA A 119 19.00 -24.42 -8.04
N GLY A 120 19.59 -25.36 -7.29
CA GLY A 120 20.89 -25.92 -7.64
C GLY A 120 21.96 -24.82 -7.71
N ASP A 121 22.72 -24.80 -8.81
CA ASP A 121 23.78 -23.81 -9.05
C ASP A 121 23.28 -22.52 -9.71
N TYR A 122 21.98 -22.28 -9.74
CA TYR A 122 21.38 -21.13 -10.42
C TYR A 122 20.59 -20.24 -9.45
N ILE A 123 20.72 -18.94 -9.67
CA ILE A 123 19.98 -17.89 -8.98
C ILE A 123 19.22 -17.05 -10.01
N THR A 124 17.93 -16.81 -9.74
CA THR A 124 17.06 -15.96 -10.56
C THR A 124 16.78 -14.67 -9.82
N ILE A 125 17.03 -13.55 -10.49
CA ILE A 125 16.72 -12.21 -10.05
C ILE A 125 15.68 -11.58 -10.97
N ASP A 126 14.83 -10.72 -10.41
CA ASP A 126 13.71 -10.14 -11.12
C ASP A 126 13.60 -8.65 -10.81
N GLY A 127 13.69 -7.82 -11.85
CA GLY A 127 13.59 -6.35 -11.75
C GLY A 127 12.16 -5.82 -11.91
N ASN A 128 11.15 -6.70 -12.00
CA ASN A 128 9.75 -6.31 -12.06
C ASN A 128 9.21 -5.94 -10.67
N ASN A 129 8.15 -5.13 -10.63
CA ASN A 129 7.36 -5.02 -9.41
C ASN A 129 6.74 -6.41 -9.12
N PRO A 130 6.79 -6.92 -7.87
CA PRO A 130 6.24 -8.24 -7.52
C PRO A 130 4.76 -8.44 -7.88
N LEU A 131 4.01 -7.33 -8.03
CA LEU A 131 2.60 -7.32 -8.41
C LEU A 131 2.35 -7.29 -9.92
N CYS A 132 3.36 -7.05 -10.76
CA CYS A 132 3.21 -7.08 -12.22
C CYS A 132 2.64 -8.43 -12.69
N GLY A 133 1.74 -8.39 -13.68
CA GLY A 133 1.09 -9.59 -14.22
C GLY A 133 0.03 -10.20 -13.31
N ARG A 134 -0.21 -9.66 -12.11
CA ARG A 134 -1.24 -10.16 -11.19
C ARG A 134 -2.55 -9.42 -11.36
N GLN A 135 -3.65 -10.15 -11.15
CA GLN A 135 -4.94 -9.56 -10.82
C GLN A 135 -5.11 -9.70 -9.31
N VAL A 136 -5.46 -8.59 -8.66
CA VAL A 136 -5.69 -8.58 -7.22
C VAL A 136 -7.08 -8.04 -6.91
N ILE A 137 -7.64 -8.44 -5.77
CA ILE A 137 -8.87 -7.89 -5.22
C ILE A 137 -8.52 -7.10 -3.98
N PHE A 138 -8.84 -5.81 -3.99
CA PHE A 138 -8.91 -5.02 -2.76
C PHE A 138 -10.25 -5.29 -2.11
N LYS A 139 -10.24 -5.99 -0.97
CA LYS A 139 -11.43 -6.13 -0.12
C LYS A 139 -11.34 -5.09 0.98
N LEU A 140 -12.24 -4.11 0.95
CA LEU A 140 -12.27 -2.99 1.86
C LEU A 140 -13.49 -3.09 2.77
N GLU A 141 -13.28 -2.79 4.05
CA GLU A 141 -14.33 -2.69 5.06
C GLU A 141 -14.36 -1.24 5.56
N VAL A 142 -15.44 -0.53 5.27
CA VAL A 142 -15.65 0.84 5.73
C VAL A 142 -16.11 0.78 7.18
N LEU A 143 -15.31 1.31 8.10
CA LEU A 143 -15.59 1.25 9.53
C LEU A 143 -16.36 2.47 10.00
N THR A 144 -15.88 3.66 9.63
CA THR A 144 -16.42 4.94 10.08
C THR A 144 -16.51 5.88 8.91
N VAL A 145 -17.60 6.64 8.83
CA VAL A 145 -17.74 7.80 7.95
C VAL A 145 -18.34 8.92 8.79
N ARG A 146 -17.74 10.11 8.75
CA ARG A 146 -18.24 11.30 9.44
C ARG A 146 -17.74 12.57 8.76
N ASP A 147 -18.22 13.73 9.16
CA ASP A 147 -17.61 14.99 8.75
C ASP A 147 -16.16 15.08 9.27
N ALA A 148 -15.25 15.49 8.37
CA ALA A 148 -13.87 15.79 8.75
C ALA A 148 -13.81 17.12 9.51
N THR A 149 -12.87 17.23 10.45
CA THR A 149 -12.57 18.53 11.07
C THR A 149 -11.76 19.40 10.12
N GLU A 150 -11.72 20.72 10.37
CA GLU A 150 -10.87 21.64 9.59
C GLU A 150 -9.40 21.23 9.63
N GLU A 151 -8.89 20.81 10.80
CA GLU A 151 -7.54 20.28 10.95
C GLU A 151 -7.34 19.01 10.09
N GLU A 152 -8.28 18.06 10.12
CA GLU A 152 -8.16 16.84 9.32
C GLU A 152 -8.18 17.11 7.81
N ILE A 153 -8.94 18.12 7.35
CA ILE A 153 -8.94 18.57 5.96
C ILE A 153 -7.58 19.19 5.61
N GLU A 154 -6.99 19.99 6.49
CA GLU A 154 -5.67 20.60 6.26
C GLU A 154 -4.56 19.55 6.16
N PHE A 155 -4.60 18.51 7.00
CA PHE A 155 -3.60 17.43 7.02
C PHE A 155 -3.93 16.25 6.10
N GLY A 156 -5.14 16.19 5.54
CA GLY A 156 -5.63 15.08 4.72
C GLY A 156 -5.89 13.79 5.49
N GLY A 157 -6.04 13.81 6.81
CA GLY A 157 -6.20 12.57 7.57
C GLY A 157 -6.21 12.77 9.07
N LYS A 158 -6.10 11.67 9.80
CA LYS A 158 -6.16 11.69 11.26
C LYS A 158 -5.04 12.56 11.83
N VAL A 159 -5.43 13.59 12.57
CA VAL A 159 -4.50 14.42 13.35
C VAL A 159 -4.28 13.72 14.69
N GLU A 160 -3.14 13.06 14.86
CA GLU A 160 -2.75 12.58 16.18
C GLU A 160 -2.28 13.78 17.01
N LYS A 161 -3.04 14.12 18.07
CA LYS A 161 -2.52 14.99 19.12
C LYS A 161 -1.32 14.28 19.75
N GLY A 162 -0.11 14.74 19.43
CA GLY A 162 1.10 14.34 20.14
C GLY A 162 0.94 14.57 21.65
N PRO A 163 1.81 13.96 22.48
CA PRO A 163 1.72 14.13 23.92
C PRO A 163 1.71 15.62 24.26
N ASP A 164 0.78 16.04 25.11
CA ASP A 164 0.67 17.41 25.58
C ASP A 164 1.95 17.77 26.38
N LEU A 165 2.86 18.50 25.73
CA LEU A 165 4.11 18.96 26.35
C LEU A 165 3.93 20.22 27.21
N SER A 166 2.71 20.67 27.50
CA SER A 166 2.45 21.88 28.31
C SER A 166 2.83 21.78 29.79
N GLY A 167 3.48 20.69 30.23
CA GLY A 167 3.87 20.47 31.64
C GLY A 167 5.37 20.45 31.97
N ALA A 168 6.29 20.51 30.99
CA ALA A 168 7.73 20.30 31.26
C ALA A 168 8.50 21.60 31.60
N GLY A 169 7.96 22.38 32.54
CA GLY A 169 8.64 23.52 33.15
C GLY A 169 9.16 23.18 34.55
N LYS A 170 10.16 22.30 34.66
CA LYS A 170 10.98 22.22 35.88
C LYS A 170 12.43 22.45 35.51
N GLN A 171 12.87 23.67 35.78
CA GLN A 171 14.25 24.11 35.69
C GLN A 171 15.07 23.28 36.69
N VAL A 172 16.06 22.55 36.17
CA VAL A 172 17.00 21.78 36.99
C VAL A 172 18.07 22.76 37.47
N PRO A 173 18.24 23.00 38.78
CA PRO A 173 19.32 23.84 39.27
C PRO A 173 20.66 23.13 39.09
N ILE A 174 21.68 23.91 38.71
CA ILE A 174 23.08 23.50 38.53
C ILE A 174 23.71 23.18 39.89
#